data_AF-X1A831-F1
#
_entry.id   AF-X1A831-F1
#
_cell.length_a   1.000
_cell.length_b   1.000
_cell.length_c   1.000
_cell.angle_alpha   90.00
_cell.angle_beta   90.00
_cell.angle_gamma   90.00
#
_symmetry.space_group_name_H-M   'P 1'
#
loop_
_entity.id
_entity.type
_entity.pdbx_description
1 polymer ?
#
loop_
_entity_poly.entity_id
_entity_poly.type
_entity_poly.pdbx_seq_one_letter_code
_entity_poly.pdbx_strand_id
1 'polypeptide(L)' 'FLANAGGVIGSYVEYKNGTEEEAFSMIESKIKKNTECVISDAMDRKLTPRQVALEIAQQRIMDAMEKQGKGRR' A
#
# COMPACT_ATOMS: atom_id res chain seq x y z
N PHE A 1 -0.85 -4.46 7.80
CA PHE A 1 -0.36 -3.60 6.70
C PHE A 1 -1.32 -3.67 5.51
N LEU A 2 -1.60 -4.87 4.98
CA LEU A 2 -2.43 -5.02 3.78
C LEU A 2 -3.93 -5.20 4.09
N ALA A 3 -4.30 -6.29 4.76
CA ALA A 3 -5.71 -6.67 4.96
C ALA A 3 -6.56 -5.64 5.74
N ASN A 4 -5.93 -4.83 6.59
CA ASN A 4 -6.59 -3.81 7.40
C ASN A 4 -6.51 -2.39 6.83
N ALA A 5 -6.00 -2.20 5.60
CA ALA A 5 -5.81 -0.87 5.03
C ALA A 5 -7.12 -0.19 4.57
N GLY A 6 -8.24 -0.91 4.51
CA GLY A 6 -9.54 -0.38 4.08
C GLY A 6 -10.00 0.84 4.88
N GLY A 7 -9.91 0.79 6.21
CA GLY A 7 -10.31 1.90 7.08
C GLY A 7 -9.47 3.17 6.84
N VAL A 8 -8.15 3.01 6.67
CA VAL A 8 -7.24 4.14 6.41
C VAL A 8 -7.53 4.77 5.04
N ILE A 9 -7.83 3.96 4.03
CA ILE A 9 -8.21 4.45 2.69
C ILE A 9 -9.55 5.20 2.77
N GLY A 10 -10.54 4.65 3.48
CA GLY A 10 -11.82 5.31 3.70
C GLY A 10 -11.66 6.68 4.36
N SER A 11 -10.91 6.76 5.47
CA SER A 11 -10.63 8.03 6.15
C SER A 11 -9.86 9.03 5.26
N TYR A 12 -9.02 8.56 4.35
CA TYR A 12 -8.36 9.44 3.38
C TYR A 12 -9.35 10.04 2.37
N VAL A 13 -10.30 9.24 1.88
CA VAL A 13 -11.34 9.72 0.96
C VAL A 13 -12.29 10.68 1.66
N GLU A 14 -12.68 10.37 2.89
CA GLU A 14 -13.44 11.27 3.77
C GLU A 14 -12.72 12.62 3.96
N TYR A 15 -11.42 12.59 4.27
CA TYR A 15 -10.60 13.80 4.38
C TYR A 15 -10.57 14.63 3.09
N LYS A 16 -10.76 14.00 1.93
CA LYS A 16 -10.84 14.68 0.63
C LYS A 16 -12.26 15.14 0.27
N ASN A 17 -13.23 15.00 1.18
CA ASN A 17 -14.66 15.22 0.96
C ASN A 17 -15.22 14.35 -0.18
N GLY A 18 -14.66 13.15 -0.37
CA GLY A 18 -15.11 12.20 -1.37
C GLY A 18 -16.34 11.39 -0.93
N THR A 19 -16.93 10.64 -1.86
CA THR A 19 -18.14 9.85 -1.61
C THR A 19 -17.83 8.44 -1.11
N GLU A 20 -18.85 7.75 -0.61
CA GLU A 20 -18.77 6.33 -0.24
C GLU A 20 -18.37 5.46 -1.44
N GLU A 21 -18.91 5.73 -2.63
CA GLU A 21 -18.58 5.00 -3.85
C GLU A 21 -17.12 5.19 -4.26
N GLU A 22 -16.58 6.40 -4.08
CA GLU A 22 -15.16 6.69 -4.32
C GLU A 22 -14.28 5.95 -3.31
N ALA A 23 -14.71 5.86 -2.04
CA ALA A 23 -14.01 5.12 -1.00
C ALA A 23 -13.96 3.63 -1.33
N PHE A 24 -15.10 3.00 -1.65
CA PHE A 24 -15.13 1.59 -2.00
C PHE A 24 -14.34 1.28 -3.28
N SER A 25 -14.47 2.11 -4.31
CA SER A 25 -13.69 1.97 -5.55
C SER A 25 -12.19 2.05 -5.28
N MET A 26 -11.76 2.97 -4.43
CA MET A 26 -10.35 3.12 -4.06
C MET A 26 -9.86 1.94 -3.21
N ILE A 27 -10.66 1.49 -2.24
CA ILE A 27 -10.36 0.32 -1.40
C ILE A 27 -10.18 -0.91 -2.29
N GLU A 28 -11.14 -1.23 -3.14
CA GLU A 28 -11.10 -2.40 -4.02
C GLU A 28 -9.84 -2.36 -4.90
N SER A 29 -9.61 -1.24 -5.59
CA SER A 29 -8.47 -1.08 -6.50
C SER A 29 -7.13 -1.22 -5.78
N LYS A 30 -6.97 -0.60 -4.60
CA LYS A 30 -5.68 -0.60 -3.88
C LYS A 30 -5.44 -1.92 -3.14
N ILE A 31 -6.46 -2.49 -2.50
CA ILE A 31 -6.31 -3.77 -1.80
C ILE A 31 -6.02 -4.88 -2.80
N LYS A 32 -6.77 -4.97 -3.91
CA LYS A 32 -6.56 -6.00 -4.93
C LYS A 32 -5.14 -5.96 -5.50
N LYS A 33 -4.72 -4.80 -6.02
CA LYS A 33 -3.39 -4.62 -6.61
C LYS A 33 -2.25 -4.92 -5.63
N ASN A 34 -2.36 -4.46 -4.38
CA ASN A 34 -1.31 -4.72 -3.39
C ASN A 34 -1.32 -6.20 -2.96
N THR A 35 -2.48 -6.86 -2.91
CA THR A 35 -2.56 -8.30 -2.60
C THR A 35 -1.93 -9.15 -3.69
N GLU A 36 -2.27 -8.89 -4.95
CA GLU A 36 -1.68 -9.56 -6.11
C GLU A 36 -0.14 -9.39 -6.12
N CYS A 37 0.33 -8.16 -5.92
CA CYS A 37 1.77 -7.85 -5.84
C CYS A 37 2.47 -8.61 -4.71
N VAL A 38 1.91 -8.60 -3.50
CA VAL A 38 2.51 -9.28 -2.33
C VAL A 38 2.52 -10.78 -2.51
N ILE A 39 1.43 -11.38 -3.00
CA ILE A 39 1.34 -12.84 -3.16
C ILE A 39 2.28 -13.32 -4.26
N SER A 40 2.30 -12.64 -5.42
CA SER A 40 3.21 -12.99 -6.52
C SER A 40 4.67 -12.93 -6.05
N ASP A 41 5.08 -11.82 -5.45
CA ASP A 41 6.48 -11.64 -5.02
C ASP A 41 6.87 -12.59 -3.87
N ALA A 42 5.93 -12.91 -2.96
CA ALA A 42 6.13 -13.91 -1.92
C ALA A 42 6.37 -15.32 -2.50
N MET A 43 5.62 -15.70 -3.53
CA MET A 43 5.78 -16.98 -4.22
C MET A 43 7.12 -17.04 -4.96
N ASP A 44 7.45 -15.98 -5.72
CA ASP A 44 8.66 -15.92 -6.53
C ASP A 44 9.93 -15.96 -5.65
N ARG A 45 9.91 -15.25 -4.52
CA ARG A 45 11.06 -15.12 -3.62
C ARG A 45 11.08 -16.15 -2.49
N LYS A 46 10.05 -17.00 -2.38
CA LYS A 46 9.85 -17.97 -1.28
C LYS A 46 9.89 -17.32 0.11
N LEU A 47 9.29 -16.12 0.22
CA LEU A 47 9.17 -15.37 1.47
C LEU A 47 7.73 -15.39 1.97
N THR A 48 7.51 -15.02 3.23
CA THR A 48 6.14 -14.88 3.73
C THR A 48 5.48 -13.62 3.18
N PRO A 49 4.16 -13.60 2.94
CA PRO A 49 3.43 -12.38 2.53
C PRO A 49 3.67 -11.21 3.49
N ARG A 50 3.89 -11.48 4.77
CA ARG A 50 4.20 -10.45 5.78
C ARG A 50 5.55 -9.77 5.52
N GLN A 51 6.60 -10.54 5.20
CA GLN A 51 7.93 -9.99 4.92
C GLN A 51 7.90 -9.14 3.66
N VAL A 52 7.35 -9.69 2.58
CA VAL A 52 7.21 -8.98 1.29
C VAL A 52 6.40 -7.69 1.44
N ALA A 53 5.26 -7.73 2.14
CA ALA A 53 4.45 -6.53 2.37
C ALA A 53 5.21 -5.44 3.14
N LEU A 54 6.06 -5.83 4.10
CA LEU A 54 6.87 -4.89 4.87
C LEU A 54 7.96 -4.25 4.01
N GLU A 55 8.68 -5.06 3.23
CA GLU A 55 9.74 -4.59 2.34
C GLU A 55 9.20 -3.65 1.26
N ILE A 56 8.06 -3.99 0.62
CA ILE A 56 7.40 -3.11 -0.35
C ILE A 56 7.02 -1.78 0.30
N ALA A 57 6.52 -1.80 1.53
CA ALA A 57 6.16 -0.57 2.25
C ALA A 57 7.41 0.28 2.56
N GLN A 58 8.50 -0.34 3.00
CA GLN A 58 9.78 0.34 3.25
C GLN A 58 10.35 0.94 1.96
N GLN A 59 10.36 0.17 0.86
CA GLN A 59 10.86 0.64 -0.43
C GLN A 59 10.08 1.88 -0.91
N ARG A 60 8.75 1.85 -0.85
CA ARG A 60 7.91 3.01 -1.22
C ARG A 60 8.23 4.26 -0.40
N ILE A 61 8.57 4.10 0.88
CA ILE A 61 8.97 5.22 1.75
C ILE A 61 10.35 5.73 1.34
N MET A 62 11.33 4.85 1.13
CA MET A 62 12.67 5.23 0.70
C MET A 62 12.63 5.97 -0.63
N ASP A 63 11.88 5.46 -1.62
CA ASP A 63 11.70 6.11 -2.92
C ASP A 63 11.09 7.51 -2.77
N ALA A 64 10.13 7.68 -1.86
CA ALA A 64 9.52 8.97 -1.58
C ALA A 64 10.49 9.93 -0.87
N MET A 65 11.30 9.43 0.06
CA MET A 65 12.33 10.22 0.75
C MET A 65 13.42 10.68 -0.23
N GLU A 66 13.88 9.81 -1.13
CA GLU A 66 14.84 10.15 -2.18
C GLU A 66 14.28 11.23 -3.11
N LYS A 67 13.04 11.09 -3.59
CA LYS A 67 12.36 12.12 -4.40
C LYS A 67 12.22 13.47 -3.69
N GLN A 68 12.15 13.47 -2.36
CA GLN A 68 12.08 14.70 -1.56
C GLN A 68 13.47 15.27 -1.17
N GLY A 69 14.58 14.67 -1.63
CA GLY A 69 15.92 15.08 -1.25
C GLY A 69 16.28 14.77 0.21
N LYS A 70 15.52 13.90 0.87
CA LYS A 70 15.70 13.47 2.27
C LYS A 70 16.36 12.09 2.38
N GLY A 71 16.69 11.46 1.25
CA GLY A 71 17.09 10.06 1.15
C GLY A 71 18.51 9.69 1.63
N ARG A 72 19.37 10.67 1.95
CA ARG A 72 20.71 10.41 2.51
C ARG A 72 21.11 11.54 3.46
N ARG A 73 21.25 11.20 4.73
CA ARG A 73 22.30 11.77 5.60
C ARG A 73 23.28 10.64 5.87
#